data_AF-A0A6G4X7K2-F1
#
_entry.id   AF-A0A6G4X7K2-F1
#
_cell.length_a   1.000
_cell.length_b   1.000
_cell.length_c   1.000
_cell.angle_alpha   90.00
_cell.angle_beta   90.00
_cell.angle_gamma   90.00
#
_symmetry.space_group_name_H-M   'P 1'
#
loop_
_entity.id
_entity.type
_entity.pdbx_description
1 polymer ?
#
loop_
_entity_poly.entity_id
_entity_poly.type
_entity_poly.pdbx_seq_one_letter_code
_entity_poly.pdbx_strand_id
1 'polypeptide(L)'
;MFRSPLRGPWLTSVLGLVLAAGLPLLFVTGLLSYAAYNPDLSPVNDKTPDRGWLGFYLFSWPTDPHWLYRLNQGLHVSVGVALVPVLLAKLWSVVPKLFALPPVRSAGHALERISLLFLVGGGLFEFATGVLNVQLEYVFPGSFYPLHFYGAWVFAAALAVHVALRLPRAVRVVPVSYTQ
;
A
#
# COMPACT_ATOMS: atom_id res chain seq x y z
N MET A 1 3.16 19.23 22.92
CA MET A 1 1.93 18.40 22.89
C MET A 1 1.13 18.79 21.64
N PHE A 2 1.18 18.01 20.57
CA PHE A 2 0.47 18.33 19.32
C PHE A 2 -1.02 17.98 19.43
N ARG A 3 -1.81 18.81 20.13
CA ARG A 3 -3.27 18.69 20.20
C ARG A 3 -3.89 19.57 19.10
N SER A 4 -4.31 18.96 18.01
CA SER A 4 -5.18 19.60 17.01
C SER A 4 -6.55 18.93 17.09
N PRO A 5 -7.66 19.68 17.25
CA PRO A 5 -9.02 19.13 17.22
C PRO A 5 -9.32 18.37 15.91
N LEU A 6 -8.63 18.72 14.83
CA LEU A 6 -8.76 18.10 13.52
C LEU A 6 -8.09 16.71 13.43
N ARG A 7 -7.17 16.37 14.34
CA ARG A 7 -6.56 15.02 14.46
C ARG A 7 -7.43 14.09 15.31
N GLY A 8 -8.74 14.17 15.13
CA GLY A 8 -9.70 13.36 15.86
C GLY A 8 -9.59 11.86 15.51
N PRO A 9 -10.01 10.97 16.42
CA PRO A 9 -10.09 9.53 16.15
C PRO A 9 -10.95 9.22 14.92
N TRP A 10 -12.05 9.95 14.73
CA TRP A 10 -12.97 9.76 13.59
C TRP A 10 -12.28 9.95 12.25
N LEU A 11 -11.66 11.11 11.99
CA LEU A 11 -10.96 11.39 10.73
C LEU A 11 -9.84 10.38 10.51
N THR A 12 -9.07 10.07 11.56
CA THR A 12 -7.98 9.09 11.50
C THR A 12 -8.50 7.70 11.08
N SER A 13 -9.67 7.30 11.56
CA SER A 13 -10.31 6.03 11.22
C SER A 13 -10.88 6.02 9.80
N VAL A 14 -11.55 7.09 9.37
CA VAL A 14 -12.08 7.22 8.00
C VAL A 14 -10.95 7.14 6.97
N LEU A 15 -9.88 7.94 7.15
CA LEU A 15 -8.70 7.89 6.29
C LEU A 15 -8.07 6.48 6.28
N GLY A 16 -8.04 5.84 7.45
CA GLY A 16 -7.56 4.46 7.59
C GLY A 16 -8.39 3.45 6.81
N LEU A 17 -9.72 3.59 6.83
CA LEU A 17 -10.64 2.69 6.13
C LEU A 17 -10.55 2.86 4.61
N VAL A 18 -10.50 4.10 4.13
CA VAL A 18 -10.30 4.40 2.70
C VAL A 18 -9.00 3.78 2.19
N LEU A 19 -7.91 3.92 2.94
CA LEU A 19 -6.63 3.29 2.60
C LEU A 19 -6.69 1.76 2.72
N ALA A 20 -7.37 1.22 3.73
CA ALA A 20 -7.50 -0.23 3.90
C ALA A 20 -8.24 -0.91 2.75
N ALA A 21 -9.14 -0.20 2.04
CA ALA A 21 -9.78 -0.70 0.82
C ALA A 21 -8.98 -0.36 -0.45
N GLY A 22 -8.48 0.87 -0.55
CA GLY A 22 -7.79 1.36 -1.75
C GLY A 22 -6.43 0.71 -1.99
N LEU A 23 -5.65 0.45 -0.93
CA LEU A 23 -4.31 -0.15 -1.07
C LEU A 23 -4.35 -1.60 -1.59
N PRO A 24 -5.24 -2.49 -1.11
CA PRO A 24 -5.43 -3.80 -1.74
C PRO A 24 -5.85 -3.71 -3.20
N LEU A 25 -6.72 -2.75 -3.56
CA LEU A 25 -7.10 -2.53 -4.95
C LEU A 25 -5.89 -2.17 -5.82
N LEU A 26 -5.03 -1.24 -5.36
CA LEU A 26 -3.79 -0.89 -6.05
C LEU A 26 -2.84 -2.07 -6.16
N PHE A 27 -2.66 -2.82 -5.08
CA PHE A 27 -1.82 -4.01 -5.07
C PHE A 27 -2.28 -5.01 -6.13
N VAL A 28 -3.56 -5.41 -6.09
CA VAL A 28 -4.13 -6.37 -7.06
C VAL A 28 -4.03 -5.84 -8.48
N THR A 29 -4.44 -4.61 -8.75
CA THR A 29 -4.37 -4.04 -10.11
C THR A 29 -2.93 -3.93 -10.62
N GLY A 30 -1.96 -3.67 -9.74
CA GLY A 30 -0.53 -3.67 -10.08
C GLY A 30 -0.01 -5.06 -10.43
N LEU A 31 -0.37 -6.09 -9.66
CA LEU A 31 -0.05 -7.48 -9.98
C LEU A 31 -0.68 -7.90 -11.33
N LEU A 32 -1.94 -7.53 -11.56
CA LEU A 32 -2.62 -7.78 -12.84
C LEU A 32 -1.92 -7.05 -14.01
N SER A 33 -1.43 -5.82 -13.80
CA SER A 33 -0.63 -5.11 -14.82
C SER A 33 0.69 -5.81 -15.12
N TYR A 34 1.36 -6.40 -14.11
CA TYR A 34 2.57 -7.19 -14.36
C TYR A 34 2.25 -8.49 -15.12
N ALA A 35 1.17 -9.19 -14.76
CA ALA A 35 0.70 -10.34 -15.53
C ALA A 35 0.33 -9.97 -16.97
N ALA A 36 -0.19 -8.76 -17.21
CA ALA A 36 -0.52 -8.25 -18.54
C ALA A 36 0.69 -8.07 -19.46
N TYR A 37 1.91 -7.98 -18.93
CA TYR A 37 3.10 -8.07 -19.76
C TYR A 37 3.33 -9.47 -20.33
N ASN A 38 2.66 -10.51 -19.82
CA ASN A 38 2.93 -11.91 -20.13
C ASN A 38 4.42 -12.23 -19.98
N PRO A 39 4.98 -12.18 -18.75
CA PRO A 39 6.42 -12.37 -18.51
C PRO A 39 6.93 -13.72 -19.04
N ASP A 40 6.11 -14.76 -18.97
CA ASP A 40 6.50 -16.12 -19.39
C ASP A 40 6.52 -16.30 -20.92
N LEU A 41 5.99 -15.32 -21.68
CA LEU A 41 5.96 -15.39 -23.16
C LEU A 41 7.29 -14.99 -23.80
N SER A 42 8.05 -14.06 -23.20
CA SER A 42 9.31 -13.57 -23.75
C SER A 42 10.17 -12.87 -22.70
N PRO A 43 11.50 -13.04 -22.69
CA PRO A 43 12.41 -12.29 -21.83
C PRO A 43 12.29 -10.75 -21.96
N VAL A 44 11.84 -10.25 -23.11
CA VAL A 44 11.65 -8.81 -23.34
C VAL A 44 10.46 -8.26 -22.52
N ASN A 45 9.46 -9.10 -22.31
CA ASN A 45 8.26 -8.78 -21.54
C ASN A 45 8.52 -8.87 -20.03
N ASP A 46 9.44 -9.75 -19.63
CA ASP A 46 9.75 -9.97 -18.23
C ASP A 46 10.60 -8.83 -17.65
N LYS A 47 9.92 -7.86 -17.04
CA LYS A 47 10.58 -6.72 -16.37
C LYS A 47 11.13 -7.05 -14.98
N THR A 48 10.93 -8.27 -14.47
CA THR A 48 11.39 -8.71 -13.15
C THR A 48 11.68 -10.21 -13.17
N PRO A 49 12.73 -10.65 -13.90
CA PRO A 49 13.05 -12.07 -14.06
C PRO A 49 13.40 -12.77 -12.74
N ASP A 50 13.99 -12.05 -11.79
CA ASP A 50 14.42 -12.59 -10.50
C ASP A 50 13.30 -12.66 -9.44
N ARG A 51 12.03 -12.50 -9.83
CA ARG A 51 10.86 -12.49 -8.92
C ARG A 51 10.73 -13.75 -8.05
N GLY A 52 11.31 -14.87 -8.49
CA GLY A 52 11.26 -16.14 -7.78
C GLY A 52 9.82 -16.57 -7.47
N TRP A 53 9.58 -17.04 -6.24
CA TRP A 53 8.26 -17.52 -5.81
C TRP A 53 7.17 -16.44 -5.80
N LEU A 54 7.52 -15.15 -5.82
CA LEU A 54 6.54 -14.06 -5.89
C LEU A 54 5.82 -14.00 -7.25
N GLY A 55 6.27 -14.75 -8.25
CA GLY A 55 5.59 -14.93 -9.53
C GLY A 55 4.48 -15.99 -9.52
N PHE A 56 4.12 -16.58 -8.36
CA PHE A 56 3.15 -17.68 -8.27
C PHE A 56 1.77 -17.39 -8.87
N TYR A 57 1.43 -16.12 -9.04
CA TYR A 57 0.13 -15.66 -9.53
C TYR A 57 0.12 -15.41 -11.04
N LEU A 58 1.24 -15.55 -11.75
CA LEU A 58 1.30 -15.24 -13.18
C LEU A 58 0.42 -16.19 -13.99
N PHE A 59 -0.28 -15.63 -14.96
CA PHE A 59 -1.15 -16.34 -15.90
C PHE A 59 -1.11 -15.65 -17.25
N SER A 60 -1.53 -16.35 -18.31
CA SER A 60 -1.68 -15.76 -19.64
C SER A 60 -2.78 -14.71 -19.64
N TRP A 61 -2.39 -13.44 -19.73
CA TRP A 61 -3.32 -12.34 -19.66
C TRP A 61 -4.19 -12.27 -20.93
N PRO A 62 -5.52 -12.13 -20.80
CA PRO A 62 -6.40 -12.00 -21.96
C PRO A 62 -6.17 -10.66 -22.68
N THR A 63 -5.81 -10.73 -23.96
CA THR A 63 -5.58 -9.55 -24.81
C THR A 63 -6.86 -8.98 -25.41
N ASP A 64 -7.97 -9.73 -25.33
CA ASP A 64 -9.31 -9.29 -25.73
C ASP A 64 -10.32 -9.52 -24.58
N PRO A 65 -11.23 -8.56 -24.31
CA PRO A 65 -11.32 -7.26 -24.96
C PRO A 65 -10.22 -6.30 -24.50
N HIS A 66 -9.65 -5.52 -25.44
CA HIS A 66 -8.51 -4.62 -25.17
C HIS A 66 -8.78 -3.56 -24.08
N TRP A 67 -10.05 -3.24 -23.80
CA TRP A 67 -10.39 -2.28 -22.74
C TRP A 67 -10.10 -2.82 -21.34
N LEU A 68 -9.97 -4.14 -21.16
CA LEU A 68 -9.72 -4.74 -19.86
C LEU A 68 -8.42 -4.23 -19.23
N TYR A 69 -7.33 -4.18 -20.01
CA TYR A 69 -6.07 -3.61 -19.54
C TYR A 69 -6.19 -2.11 -19.28
N ARG A 70 -6.93 -1.36 -20.12
CA ARG A 70 -7.16 0.07 -19.91
C ARG A 70 -7.93 0.34 -18.61
N LEU A 71 -8.91 -0.50 -18.28
CA LEU A 71 -9.63 -0.40 -17.02
C LEU A 71 -8.70 -0.72 -15.85
N ASN A 72 -7.95 -1.82 -15.90
CA ASN A 72 -7.02 -2.20 -14.84
C ASN A 72 -5.98 -1.11 -14.58
N GLN A 73 -5.28 -0.69 -15.63
CA GLN A 73 -4.24 0.34 -15.54
C GLN A 73 -4.82 1.71 -15.18
N GLY A 74 -5.97 2.06 -15.76
CA GLY A 74 -6.68 3.31 -15.46
C GLY A 74 -7.10 3.38 -14.00
N LEU A 75 -7.63 2.28 -13.44
CA LEU A 75 -7.94 2.18 -12.02
C LEU A 75 -6.68 2.30 -11.16
N HIS A 76 -5.63 1.53 -11.47
CA HIS A 76 -4.38 1.55 -10.71
C HIS A 76 -3.81 2.97 -10.61
N VAL A 77 -3.67 3.66 -11.74
CA VAL A 77 -3.09 5.01 -11.78
C VAL A 77 -4.04 6.03 -11.16
N SER A 78 -5.31 6.05 -11.55
CA SER A 78 -6.24 7.10 -11.09
C SER A 78 -6.52 7.00 -9.59
N VAL A 79 -6.73 5.79 -9.09
CA VAL A 79 -6.89 5.56 -7.64
C VAL A 79 -5.57 5.84 -6.91
N GLY A 80 -4.42 5.47 -7.49
CA GLY A 80 -3.11 5.75 -6.91
C GLY A 80 -2.89 7.24 -6.68
N VAL A 81 -3.13 8.05 -7.71
CA VAL A 81 -3.06 9.52 -7.62
C VAL A 81 -4.09 10.06 -6.62
N ALA A 82 -5.34 9.59 -6.68
CA ALA A 82 -6.40 10.07 -5.79
C ALA A 82 -6.13 9.75 -4.30
N LEU A 83 -5.40 8.67 -4.01
CA LEU A 83 -5.03 8.29 -2.65
C LEU A 83 -3.82 9.03 -2.09
N VAL A 84 -3.04 9.74 -2.90
CA VAL A 84 -1.90 10.57 -2.43
C VAL A 84 -2.32 11.52 -1.29
N PRO A 85 -3.32 12.41 -1.45
CA PRO A 85 -3.72 13.31 -0.37
C PRO A 85 -4.28 12.56 0.84
N VAL A 86 -4.96 11.43 0.64
CA VAL A 86 -5.50 10.59 1.73
C VAL A 86 -4.36 9.99 2.56
N LEU A 87 -3.31 9.47 1.90
CA LEU A 87 -2.11 8.95 2.55
C LEU A 87 -1.39 10.05 3.34
N LEU A 88 -1.17 11.21 2.74
CA LEU A 88 -0.51 12.34 3.40
C LEU A 88 -1.32 12.84 4.61
N ALA A 89 -2.65 12.95 4.47
CA ALA A 89 -3.53 13.29 5.59
C ALA A 89 -3.49 12.23 6.69
N LYS A 90 -3.46 10.94 6.33
CA LYS A 90 -3.33 9.84 7.28
C LYS A 90 -2.02 9.95 8.05
N LEU A 91 -0.90 10.12 7.37
CA LEU A 91 0.42 10.27 7.99
C LEU A 91 0.40 11.46 8.94
N TRP A 92 -0.04 12.64 8.47
CA TRP A 92 -0.21 13.84 9.30
C TRP A 92 -1.05 13.58 10.56
N SER A 93 -2.15 12.83 10.45
CA SER A 93 -3.02 12.52 11.59
C SER A 93 -2.33 11.67 12.66
N VAL A 94 -1.36 10.85 12.27
CA VAL A 94 -0.65 9.92 13.17
C VAL A 94 0.78 10.32 13.51
N VAL A 95 1.32 11.41 12.94
CA VAL A 95 2.70 11.90 13.20
C VAL A 95 3.07 11.88 14.69
N PRO A 96 2.24 12.38 15.63
CA PRO A 96 2.63 12.38 17.05
C PRO A 96 2.87 10.98 17.62
N LYS A 97 2.17 9.96 17.10
CA LYS A 97 2.31 8.57 17.54
C LYS A 97 3.65 7.97 17.09
N LEU A 98 4.28 8.54 16.05
CA LEU A 98 5.60 8.11 15.59
C LEU A 98 6.70 8.47 16.61
N PHE A 99 6.50 9.51 17.42
CA PHE A 99 7.48 10.00 18.40
C PHE A 99 7.08 9.73 19.86
N ALA A 100 6.18 8.77 20.10
CA ALA A 100 5.75 8.42 21.46
C ALA A 100 6.90 7.77 22.27
N LEU A 101 7.02 8.17 23.54
CA LEU A 101 7.99 7.61 24.49
C LEU A 101 7.30 6.72 25.56
N PRO A 102 8.01 5.71 26.11
CA PRO A 102 9.27 5.16 25.60
C PRO A 102 9.06 4.50 24.22
N PRO A 103 10.09 4.49 23.34
CA PRO A 103 9.94 4.07 21.95
C PRO A 103 9.60 2.58 21.81
N VAL A 104 10.08 1.75 22.74
CA VAL A 104 9.77 0.32 22.84
C VAL A 104 9.38 0.02 24.29
N ARG A 105 8.30 -0.76 24.47
CA ARG A 105 7.75 -1.13 25.79
C ARG A 105 7.83 -2.63 26.07
N SER A 106 7.92 -3.43 25.01
CA SER A 106 7.99 -4.89 25.03
C SER A 106 8.41 -5.39 23.63
N ALA A 107 8.75 -6.68 23.51
CA ALA A 107 9.02 -7.30 22.21
C ALA A 107 7.84 -7.18 21.24
N GLY A 108 6.60 -7.39 21.72
CA GLY A 108 5.40 -7.18 20.91
C GLY A 108 5.23 -5.73 20.44
N HIS A 109 5.54 -4.75 21.29
CA HIS A 109 5.54 -3.35 20.88
C HIS A 109 6.64 -3.03 19.86
N ALA A 110 7.81 -3.66 19.98
CA ALA A 110 8.88 -3.52 18.98
C ALA A 110 8.43 -4.02 17.60
N LEU A 111 7.77 -5.18 17.54
CA LEU A 111 7.22 -5.72 16.29
C LEU A 111 6.17 -4.78 15.67
N GLU A 112 5.30 -4.18 16.48
CA GLU A 112 4.36 -3.16 16.00
C GLU A 112 5.09 -1.95 15.39
N ARG A 113 6.19 -1.50 16.00
CA ARG A 113 6.98 -0.36 15.53
C ARG A 113 7.74 -0.67 14.24
N ILE A 114 8.28 -1.87 14.10
CA ILE A 114 8.94 -2.34 12.88
C ILE A 114 7.91 -2.48 11.74
N SER A 115 6.76 -3.10 12.00
CA SER A 115 5.66 -3.18 11.02
C SER A 115 5.22 -1.78 10.57
N LEU A 116 5.10 -0.82 11.50
CA LEU A 116 4.79 0.57 11.17
C LEU A 116 5.87 1.23 10.32
N LEU A 117 7.15 0.96 10.58
CA LEU A 117 8.26 1.49 9.77
C LEU A 117 8.14 1.02 8.32
N PHE A 118 7.95 -0.28 8.09
CA PHE A 118 7.77 -0.83 6.75
C PHE A 118 6.47 -0.36 6.09
N LEU A 119 5.40 -0.18 6.87
CA LEU A 119 4.14 0.35 6.34
C LEU A 119 4.28 1.80 5.87
N VAL A 120 4.88 2.66 6.68
CA VAL A 120 5.05 4.08 6.33
C VAL A 120 6.09 4.24 5.24
N GLY A 121 7.25 3.60 5.38
CA GLY A 121 8.33 3.64 4.40
C GLY A 121 7.92 3.04 3.06
N GLY A 122 7.31 1.84 3.07
CA GLY A 122 6.78 1.19 1.88
C GLY A 122 5.67 2.00 1.22
N GLY A 123 4.73 2.57 2.00
CA GLY A 123 3.67 3.39 1.42
C GLY A 123 4.21 4.65 0.75
N LEU A 124 5.17 5.34 1.36
CA LEU A 124 5.83 6.48 0.74
C LEU A 124 6.63 6.08 -0.51
N PHE A 125 7.34 4.95 -0.44
CA PHE A 125 8.14 4.42 -1.54
C PHE A 125 7.28 4.05 -2.75
N GLU A 126 6.20 3.29 -2.56
CA GLU A 126 5.29 2.85 -3.62
C GLU A 126 4.61 4.05 -4.29
N PHE A 127 4.10 5.00 -3.50
CA PHE A 127 3.47 6.18 -4.07
C PHE A 127 4.47 7.08 -4.79
N ALA A 128 5.67 7.28 -4.25
CA ALA A 128 6.69 8.09 -4.91
C ALA A 128 7.14 7.46 -6.23
N THR A 129 7.49 6.17 -6.22
CA THR A 129 7.91 5.45 -7.45
C THR A 129 6.79 5.38 -8.49
N GLY A 130 5.54 5.18 -8.06
CA GLY A 130 4.36 5.22 -8.95
C GLY A 130 4.13 6.59 -9.58
N VAL A 131 4.17 7.67 -8.80
CA VAL A 131 4.01 9.05 -9.30
C VAL A 131 5.12 9.42 -10.29
N LEU A 132 6.37 9.13 -9.93
CA LEU A 132 7.52 9.36 -10.79
C LEU A 132 7.40 8.60 -12.12
N ASN A 133 6.93 7.34 -12.08
CA ASN A 133 6.74 6.54 -13.28
C ASN A 133 5.65 7.10 -14.21
N VAL A 134 4.51 7.55 -13.69
CA VAL A 134 3.45 8.15 -14.54
C VAL A 134 3.84 9.53 -15.10
N GLN A 135 4.84 10.17 -14.48
CA GLN A 135 5.45 11.42 -14.96
C GLN A 135 6.67 11.18 -15.87
N LEU A 136 7.10 9.92 -16.06
CA LEU A 136 8.31 9.55 -16.79
C LEU A 136 9.60 10.15 -16.19
N GLU A 137 9.61 10.44 -14.89
CA GLU A 137 10.75 10.99 -14.15
C GLU A 137 11.52 9.89 -13.40
N TYR A 138 12.60 9.36 -13.98
CA TYR A 138 13.40 8.28 -13.39
C TYR A 138 14.69 8.81 -12.74
N VAL A 139 14.54 9.58 -11.66
CA VAL A 139 15.65 10.22 -10.93
C VAL A 139 16.33 9.33 -9.88
N PHE A 140 15.79 8.13 -9.63
CA PHE A 140 16.33 7.18 -8.66
C PHE A 140 17.23 6.12 -9.31
N PRO A 141 18.21 5.58 -8.57
CA PRO A 141 19.04 4.51 -9.09
C PRO A 141 18.22 3.23 -9.25
N GLY A 142 18.19 2.67 -10.45
CA GLY A 142 17.55 1.39 -10.75
C GLY A 142 16.29 1.48 -11.60
N SER A 143 15.73 0.31 -11.91
CA SER A 143 14.52 0.19 -12.73
C SER A 143 13.28 0.31 -11.86
N PHE A 144 12.28 1.07 -12.34
CA PHE A 144 10.96 1.14 -11.71
C PHE A 144 10.35 -0.24 -11.49
N TYR A 145 10.42 -1.13 -12.48
CA TYR A 145 9.69 -2.40 -12.43
C TYR A 145 10.10 -3.30 -11.26
N PRO A 146 11.39 -3.65 -11.05
CA PRO A 146 11.77 -4.44 -9.89
C PRO A 146 11.55 -3.69 -8.58
N LEU A 147 11.90 -2.40 -8.53
CA LEU A 147 11.79 -1.60 -7.32
C LEU A 147 10.35 -1.55 -6.81
N HIS A 148 9.42 -1.16 -7.68
CA HIS A 148 8.00 -1.07 -7.36
C HIS A 148 7.38 -2.46 -7.12
N PHE A 149 7.79 -3.49 -7.86
CA PHE A 149 7.29 -4.86 -7.65
C PHE A 149 7.65 -5.40 -6.25
N TYR A 150 8.94 -5.37 -5.87
CA TYR A 150 9.35 -5.88 -4.56
C TYR A 150 8.88 -4.97 -3.43
N GLY A 151 8.90 -3.65 -3.64
CA GLY A 151 8.35 -2.67 -2.71
C GLY A 151 6.87 -2.94 -2.42
N ALA A 152 6.07 -3.25 -3.44
CA ALA A 152 4.65 -3.59 -3.30
C ALA A 152 4.46 -4.83 -2.41
N TRP A 153 5.28 -5.89 -2.58
CA TRP A 153 5.21 -7.09 -1.74
C TRP A 153 5.61 -6.82 -0.29
N VAL A 154 6.70 -6.07 -0.07
CA VAL A 154 7.13 -5.67 1.28
C VAL A 154 6.06 -4.83 1.97
N PHE A 155 5.49 -3.87 1.25
CA PHE A 155 4.42 -3.01 1.74
C PHE A 155 3.14 -3.80 2.03
N ALA A 156 2.72 -4.69 1.14
CA ALA A 156 1.53 -5.52 1.32
C ALA A 156 1.67 -6.44 2.54
N ALA A 157 2.84 -7.06 2.75
CA ALA A 157 3.13 -7.85 3.93
C ALA A 157 3.07 -7.00 5.22
N ALA A 158 3.68 -5.81 5.20
CA ALA A 158 3.64 -4.88 6.34
C ALA A 158 2.21 -4.41 6.64
N LEU A 159 1.39 -4.15 5.62
CA LEU A 159 -0.02 -3.79 5.74
C LEU A 159 -0.84 -4.94 6.33
N ALA A 160 -0.67 -6.17 5.84
CA ALA A 160 -1.36 -7.34 6.35
C ALA A 160 -1.05 -7.56 7.84
N VAL A 161 0.23 -7.51 8.23
CA VAL A 161 0.66 -7.60 9.63
C VAL A 161 0.07 -6.46 10.45
N HIS A 162 0.12 -5.22 9.94
CA HIS A 162 -0.44 -4.06 10.63
C HIS A 162 -1.94 -4.23 10.90
N VAL A 163 -2.70 -4.62 9.88
CA VAL A 163 -4.14 -4.85 9.99
C VAL A 163 -4.41 -5.96 11.00
N ALA A 164 -3.72 -7.11 10.91
CA ALA A 164 -3.89 -8.24 11.84
C ALA A 164 -3.63 -7.83 13.30
N LEU A 165 -2.60 -7.02 13.56
CA LEU A 165 -2.26 -6.54 14.91
C LEU A 165 -3.20 -5.44 15.44
N ARG A 166 -3.91 -4.73 14.55
CA ARG A 166 -4.78 -3.60 14.91
C ARG A 166 -6.28 -3.94 14.92
N LEU A 167 -6.73 -4.86 14.07
CA LEU A 167 -8.14 -5.23 13.93
C LEU A 167 -8.80 -5.60 15.26
N PRO A 168 -8.20 -6.46 16.12
CA PRO A 168 -8.83 -6.86 17.37
C PRO A 168 -9.06 -5.68 18.34
N ARG A 169 -8.15 -4.69 18.32
CA ARG A 169 -8.28 -3.48 19.13
C ARG A 169 -9.33 -2.52 18.54
N ALA A 170 -9.42 -2.43 17.22
CA ALA A 170 -10.39 -1.57 16.55
C ALA A 170 -11.83 -2.06 16.79
N VAL A 171 -12.09 -3.37 16.69
CA VAL A 171 -13.42 -3.96 16.90
C VAL A 171 -13.90 -3.83 18.35
N ARG A 172 -12.99 -3.92 19.33
CA ARG A 172 -13.35 -3.76 20.76
C ARG A 172 -13.78 -2.34 21.16
N VAL A 173 -13.46 -1.33 20.33
CA VAL A 173 -13.71 0.08 20.63
C VAL A 173 -15.01 0.58 19.98
N VAL A 174 -15.65 -0.21 19.10
CA VAL A 174 -16.98 0.10 18.56
C VAL A 174 -18.03 -0.21 19.64
N PRO A 175 -18.74 0.78 20.20
CA PRO A 175 -19.86 0.49 21.09
C PRO A 175 -20.92 -0.23 20.28
N VAL A 176 -21.34 -1.42 20.72
CA VAL A 176 -22.61 -2.00 20.27
C VAL A 176 -23.69 -1.07 20.82
N SER A 177 -24.23 -0.19 19.97
CA SER A 177 -25.44 0.55 20.30
C SER A 177 -26.57 -0.46 20.44
N TYR A 178 -26.87 -0.86 21.68
CA TYR A 178 -28.14 -1.50 21.99
C TYR A 178 -29.23 -0.47 21.73
N THR A 179 -30.07 -0.76 20.74
CA THR A 179 -31.37 -0.13 20.57
C THR A 179 -32.14 -0.28 21.89
N GLN A 180 -32.50 0.85 22.50
CA GLN A 180 -33.59 0.96 23.46
C GLN A 180 -34.80 1.49 22.70
#